data_AF-A0A6L5EJQ2-F1
#
_entry.id   AF-A0A6L5EJQ2-F1
#
_cell.length_a   1.000
_cell.length_b   1.000
_cell.length_c   1.000
_cell.angle_alpha   90.00
_cell.angle_beta   90.00
_cell.angle_gamma   90.00
#
_symmetry.space_group_name_H-M   'P 1'
#
loop_
_entity.id
_entity.type
_entity.pdbx_description
1 polymer ?
#
loop_
_entity_poly.entity_id
_entity_poly.type
_entity_poly.pdbx_seq_one_letter_code
_entity_poly.pdbx_strand_id
1 'polypeptide(L)'
;STQYLTGLTGEDIPRGIADFFKQSLSSGPFSKKNKVDIYETPFDNLHVVTATPELADLQPKLEAKHKINKLRKLLDELDEDYERIYIDTPPALNFYAVSALIAADRVLIPF
;
A
#
# COMPACT_ATOMS: atom_id res chain seq x y z
N SER A 1 -1.05 10.33 8.57
CA SER A 1 0.38 10.12 8.89
C SER A 1 1.31 10.59 7.76
N THR A 2 0.95 10.40 6.48
CA THR A 2 1.76 10.80 5.30
C THR A 2 2.19 12.27 5.23
N GLN A 3 1.44 13.18 5.87
CA GLN A 3 1.72 14.62 5.91
C GLN A 3 3.15 14.96 6.34
N TYR A 4 3.76 14.20 7.25
CA TYR A 4 5.14 14.47 7.71
C TYR A 4 6.20 14.25 6.64
N LEU A 5 5.91 13.41 5.63
CA LEU A 5 6.83 13.08 4.54
C LEU A 5 6.53 13.89 3.28
N THR A 6 5.27 14.25 3.05
CA THR A 6 4.86 14.91 1.80
C THR A 6 4.56 16.39 1.96
N GLY A 7 4.27 16.86 3.18
CA GLY A 7 3.72 18.20 3.43
C GLY A 7 2.27 18.38 2.95
N LEU A 8 1.66 17.35 2.34
CA LEU A 8 0.33 17.39 1.74
C LEU A 8 -0.75 17.03 2.76
N THR A 9 -1.94 17.65 2.62
CA THR A 9 -3.09 17.43 3.51
C THR A 9 -4.39 17.32 2.74
N GLY A 10 -5.37 16.59 3.29
CA GLY A 10 -6.71 16.51 2.71
C GLY A 10 -6.71 15.90 1.31
N GLU A 11 -7.39 16.57 0.39
CA GLU A 11 -7.55 16.13 -1.01
C GLU A 11 -6.25 16.19 -1.84
N ASP A 12 -5.22 16.88 -1.34
CA ASP A 12 -3.92 16.97 -2.03
C ASP A 12 -3.09 15.70 -1.86
N ILE A 13 -3.48 14.78 -0.97
CA ILE A 13 -2.77 13.51 -0.77
C ILE A 13 -3.03 12.61 -1.99
N PRO A 14 -1.97 12.14 -2.71
CA PRO A 14 -2.12 11.20 -3.81
C PRO A 14 -2.90 9.96 -3.39
N ARG A 15 -3.58 9.30 -4.34
CA ARG A 15 -4.44 8.14 -4.05
C ARG A 15 -3.69 6.85 -3.68
N GLY A 16 -2.37 6.84 -3.89
CA GLY A 16 -1.43 5.84 -3.34
C GLY A 16 -1.91 4.39 -3.45
N ILE A 17 -1.87 3.67 -2.32
CA ILE A 17 -2.14 2.22 -2.29
C ILE A 17 -3.62 1.85 -2.46
N ALA A 18 -4.55 2.77 -2.20
CA ALA A 18 -5.99 2.50 -2.31
C ALA A 18 -6.38 2.23 -3.78
N ASP A 19 -5.85 3.01 -4.71
CA ASP A 19 -6.10 2.82 -6.13
C ASP A 19 -5.54 1.49 -6.64
N PHE A 20 -4.37 1.07 -6.16
CA PHE A 20 -3.82 -0.27 -6.46
C PHE A 20 -4.79 -1.38 -6.02
N PHE A 21 -5.27 -1.34 -4.78
CA PHE A 21 -6.20 -2.35 -4.29
C PHE A 21 -7.54 -2.34 -5.03
N LYS A 22 -8.04 -1.15 -5.38
CA LYS A 22 -9.25 -0.97 -6.18
C LYS A 22 -9.12 -1.57 -7.58
N GLN A 23 -7.99 -1.34 -8.25
CA GLN A 23 -7.68 -1.98 -9.54
C GLN A 23 -7.55 -3.50 -9.40
N SER A 24 -7.02 -3.99 -8.27
CA SER A 24 -6.93 -5.43 -8.02
C SER A 24 -8.28 -6.15 -7.87
N LEU A 25 -9.36 -5.40 -7.63
CA LEU A 25 -10.74 -5.89 -7.53
C LEU A 25 -11.46 -5.93 -8.89
N SER A 26 -11.00 -5.18 -9.90
CA SER A 26 -11.58 -5.13 -11.24
C SER A 26 -10.98 -6.20 -12.16
N SER A 27 -11.69 -7.32 -12.30
CA SER A 27 -11.29 -8.48 -13.12
C SER A 27 -11.79 -8.38 -14.57
N GLY A 28 -11.43 -7.31 -15.29
CA GLY A 28 -11.84 -7.11 -16.69
C GLY A 28 -10.71 -7.39 -17.70
N PRO A 29 -11.01 -7.77 -18.96
CA PRO A 29 -10.02 -8.05 -20.01
C PRO A 29 -9.15 -6.84 -20.42
N PHE A 30 -9.47 -5.65 -19.92
CA PHE A 30 -8.71 -4.40 -20.09
C PHE A 30 -8.15 -3.88 -18.75
N SER A 31 -7.98 -4.74 -17.73
CA SER A 31 -7.41 -4.29 -16.45
C SER A 31 -6.00 -3.75 -16.71
N LYS A 32 -5.82 -2.44 -16.51
CA LYS A 32 -4.51 -1.78 -16.53
C LYS A 32 -3.53 -2.57 -15.64
N LYS A 33 -2.24 -2.55 -15.98
CA LYS A 33 -1.20 -3.04 -15.06
C LYS A 33 -1.45 -2.37 -13.69
N ASN A 34 -1.57 -3.18 -12.63
CA ASN A 34 -1.84 -2.70 -11.27
C ASN A 34 -0.62 -1.94 -10.78
N LYS A 35 -0.48 -0.69 -11.19
CA LYS A 35 0.58 0.20 -10.71
C LYS A 35 0.10 0.91 -9.46
N VAL A 36 1.03 1.15 -8.57
CA VAL A 36 0.84 2.03 -7.42
C VAL A 36 1.48 3.38 -7.73
N ASP A 37 0.83 4.46 -7.31
CA ASP A 37 1.42 5.78 -7.40
C ASP A 37 2.42 5.97 -6.25
N ILE A 38 3.67 6.23 -6.63
CA ILE A 38 4.78 6.47 -5.70
C ILE A 38 5.10 7.96 -5.72
N TYR A 39 5.14 8.57 -4.55
CA TYR A 39 5.40 9.99 -4.39
C TYR A 39 6.86 10.22 -3.94
N GLU A 40 7.54 11.16 -4.61
CA GLU A 40 8.88 11.61 -4.25
C GLU A 40 8.80 12.56 -3.04
N THR A 41 9.53 12.26 -1.98
CA THR A 41 9.57 13.13 -0.80
C THR A 41 10.68 14.19 -0.94
N PRO A 42 10.70 15.25 -0.12
CA PRO A 42 11.81 16.21 -0.10
C PRO A 42 13.15 15.62 0.38
N PHE A 43 13.19 14.34 0.79
CA PHE A 43 14.37 13.67 1.28
C PHE A 43 14.92 12.72 0.21
N ASP A 44 16.22 12.82 -0.06
CA ASP A 44 16.89 11.96 -1.05
C ASP A 44 16.72 10.48 -0.73
N ASN A 45 16.44 9.69 -1.77
CA ASN A 45 16.24 8.24 -1.71
C ASN A 45 15.06 7.79 -0.84
N LEU A 46 14.16 8.70 -0.48
CA LEU A 46 12.94 8.38 0.26
C LEU A 46 11.71 8.68 -0.59
N HIS A 47 10.98 7.62 -0.91
CA HIS A 47 9.70 7.68 -1.59
C HIS A 47 8.60 7.17 -0.68
N VAL A 48 7.36 7.59 -0.94
CA VAL A 48 6.21 7.18 -0.15
C VAL A 48 5.04 6.76 -1.04
N VAL A 49 4.51 5.58 -0.74
CA VAL A 49 3.16 5.21 -1.18
C VAL A 49 2.19 5.65 -0.10
N THR A 50 1.23 6.50 -0.46
CA THR A 50 0.30 7.09 0.49
C THR A 50 -0.86 6.14 0.82
N ALA A 51 -1.38 6.24 2.04
CA ALA A 51 -2.61 5.57 2.45
C ALA A 51 -3.75 6.58 2.55
N THR A 52 -4.95 6.17 2.17
CA THR A 52 -6.15 7.02 2.21
C THR A 52 -7.27 6.34 3.03
N PRO A 53 -8.24 7.11 3.55
CA PRO A 53 -9.38 6.53 4.28
C PRO A 53 -10.20 5.52 3.46
N GLU A 54 -10.17 5.58 2.12
CA GLU A 54 -10.88 4.66 1.22
C GLU A 54 -10.49 3.18 1.45
N LEU A 55 -9.32 2.91 2.03
CA LEU A 55 -8.93 1.55 2.43
C LEU A 55 -9.96 0.89 3.34
N ALA A 56 -10.61 1.63 4.24
CA ALA A 56 -11.65 1.06 5.11
C ALA A 56 -12.82 0.47 4.29
N ASP A 57 -13.21 1.14 3.20
CA ASP A 57 -14.30 0.71 2.32
C ASP A 57 -13.90 -0.43 1.37
N LEU A 58 -12.61 -0.58 1.10
CA LEU A 58 -12.06 -1.63 0.25
C LEU A 58 -11.83 -2.94 1.00
N GLN A 59 -11.52 -2.87 2.30
CA GLN A 59 -11.23 -4.04 3.13
C GLN A 59 -12.22 -5.19 2.97
N PRO A 60 -13.55 -5.02 3.19
CA PRO A 60 -14.49 -6.15 3.11
C PRO A 60 -14.56 -6.76 1.70
N LYS A 61 -14.34 -5.94 0.65
CA LYS A 61 -14.36 -6.41 -0.75
C LYS A 61 -13.12 -7.23 -1.07
N LEU A 62 -11.96 -6.85 -0.53
CA LEU A 62 -10.69 -7.55 -0.69
C LEU A 62 -10.70 -8.90 0.04
N GLU A 63 -11.25 -8.92 1.26
CA GLU A 63 -11.47 -10.14 2.03
C GLU A 63 -12.39 -11.12 1.29
N ALA A 64 -13.56 -10.66 0.84
CA ALA A 64 -14.54 -11.50 0.14
C ALA A 64 -14.00 -12.11 -1.18
N LYS A 65 -13.05 -11.42 -1.84
CA LYS A 65 -12.39 -11.92 -3.08
C LYS A 65 -11.04 -12.60 -2.82
N HIS A 66 -10.70 -12.90 -1.56
CA HIS A 66 -9.46 -13.55 -1.14
C HIS A 66 -8.18 -12.89 -1.70
N LYS A 67 -8.10 -11.55 -1.63
CA LYS A 67 -7.00 -10.75 -2.19
C LYS A 67 -5.82 -10.52 -1.23
N ILE A 68 -5.67 -11.34 -0.19
CA ILE A 68 -4.68 -11.14 0.88
C ILE A 68 -3.22 -11.09 0.39
N ASN A 69 -2.89 -11.81 -0.69
CA ASN A 69 -1.54 -11.87 -1.27
C ASN A 69 -1.22 -10.71 -2.24
N LYS A 70 -2.11 -9.73 -2.42
CA LYS A 70 -1.91 -8.67 -3.42
C LYS A 70 -0.79 -7.72 -3.06
N LEU A 71 -0.63 -7.39 -1.77
CA LEU A 71 0.47 -6.53 -1.32
C LEU A 71 1.82 -7.17 -1.62
N ARG A 72 2.00 -8.46 -1.28
CA ARG A 72 3.25 -9.19 -1.56
C ARG A 72 3.67 -9.09 -3.02
N LYS A 73 2.74 -9.34 -3.96
CA LYS A 73 3.05 -9.25 -5.40
C LYS A 73 3.49 -7.86 -5.83
N LEU A 74 2.90 -6.82 -5.25
CA LEU A 74 3.33 -5.44 -5.52
C LEU A 74 4.74 -5.20 -4.99
N LEU A 75 5.04 -5.67 -3.78
CA LEU A 75 6.37 -5.50 -3.19
C LEU A 75 7.44 -6.29 -3.95
N ASP A 76 7.13 -7.51 -4.41
CA ASP A 76 8.02 -8.30 -5.25
C ASP A 76 8.38 -7.55 -6.55
N GLU A 77 7.45 -6.80 -7.14
CA GLU A 77 7.71 -5.95 -8.32
C GLU A 77 8.56 -4.72 -7.97
N LEU A 78 8.41 -4.15 -6.77
CA LEU A 78 9.16 -2.97 -6.33
C LEU A 78 10.57 -3.30 -5.80
N ASP A 79 10.82 -4.55 -5.43
CA ASP A 79 12.13 -5.02 -4.95
C ASP A 79 13.25 -4.85 -6.00
N GLU A 80 12.88 -4.78 -7.30
CA GLU A 80 13.83 -4.46 -8.38
C GLU A 80 14.36 -3.01 -8.31
N ASP A 81 13.57 -2.08 -7.76
CA ASP A 81 13.86 -0.64 -7.75
C ASP A 81 14.28 -0.13 -6.36
N TYR A 82 13.96 -0.84 -5.28
CA TYR A 82 14.16 -0.39 -3.89
C TYR A 82 14.89 -1.41 -3.04
N GLU A 83 16.05 -1.05 -2.49
CA GLU A 83 16.77 -1.93 -1.54
C GLU A 83 16.01 -2.19 -0.24
N ARG A 84 15.14 -1.26 0.18
CA ARG A 84 14.40 -1.36 1.45
C ARG A 84 13.00 -0.80 1.29
N ILE A 85 12.02 -1.62 1.67
CA ILE A 85 10.62 -1.24 1.72
C ILE A 85 10.14 -1.35 3.17
N TYR A 86 9.56 -0.27 3.69
CA TYR A 86 8.98 -0.22 5.03
C TYR A 86 7.46 -0.17 4.92
N ILE A 87 6.78 -1.00 5.72
CA ILE A 87 5.32 -1.08 5.75
C ILE A 87 4.83 -0.60 7.12
N ASP A 88 4.18 0.56 7.15
CA ASP A 88 3.51 1.09 8.34
C ASP A 88 2.09 0.53 8.39
N THR A 89 1.82 -0.32 9.38
CA THR A 89 0.53 -1.03 9.49
C THR A 89 -0.41 -0.35 10.49
N PRO A 90 -1.73 -0.49 10.33
CA PRO A 90 -2.67 -0.07 11.37
C PRO A 90 -2.45 -0.88 12.66
N PRO A 91 -2.81 -0.34 13.84
CA PRO A 91 -2.59 -1.01 15.12
C PRO A 91 -3.44 -2.27 15.31
N ALA A 92 -4.58 -2.37 14.60
CA ALA A 92 -5.43 -3.54 14.63
C ALA A 92 -4.89 -4.63 13.70
N LEU A 93 -4.91 -5.90 14.16
CA LEU A 93 -4.57 -7.07 13.34
C LEU A 93 -5.72 -7.38 12.36
N ASN A 94 -5.90 -6.51 11.36
CA ASN A 94 -6.91 -6.59 10.32
C ASN A 94 -6.32 -7.13 8.99
N PHE A 95 -7.12 -7.11 7.92
CA PHE A 95 -6.68 -7.53 6.57
C PHE A 95 -5.34 -6.91 6.16
N TYR A 96 -5.15 -5.60 6.37
CA TYR A 96 -3.95 -4.90 5.94
C TYR A 96 -2.72 -5.28 6.76
N ALA A 97 -2.88 -5.38 8.08
CA ALA A 97 -1.80 -5.86 8.95
C ALA A 97 -1.41 -7.31 8.62
N VAL A 98 -2.39 -8.19 8.39
CA VAL A 98 -2.13 -9.59 7.99
C VAL A 98 -1.49 -9.66 6.60
N SER A 99 -1.95 -8.86 5.63
CA SER A 99 -1.36 -8.78 4.30
C SER A 99 0.09 -8.31 4.36
N ALA A 100 0.39 -7.32 5.21
CA ALA A 100 1.75 -6.85 5.47
C ALA A 100 2.63 -7.93 6.10
N LEU A 101 2.12 -8.68 7.09
CA LEU A 101 2.86 -9.79 7.71
C LEU A 101 3.17 -10.93 6.72
N ILE A 102 2.28 -11.19 5.76
CA ILE A 102 2.51 -12.19 4.70
C ILE A 102 3.55 -11.70 3.69
N ALA A 103 3.61 -10.38 3.46
CA ALA A 103 4.48 -9.76 2.47
C ALA A 103 5.88 -9.42 3.01
N ALA A 104 6.02 -9.13 4.31
CA ALA A 104 7.27 -8.67 4.89
C ALA A 104 8.28 -9.81 5.12
N ASP A 105 9.55 -9.56 4.81
CA ASP A 105 10.64 -10.48 5.13
C ASP A 105 11.03 -10.48 6.61
N ARG A 106 10.86 -9.32 7.28
CA ARG A 106 11.22 -9.10 8.68
C ARG A 106 10.19 -8.18 9.33
N VAL A 107 9.95 -8.40 10.62
CA VAL A 107 9.00 -7.62 11.41
C VAL A 107 9.73 -6.95 12.57
N LEU A 108 9.50 -5.65 12.73
CA LEU A 108 9.94 -4.87 13.88
C LEU A 108 8.73 -4.54 14.75
N ILE A 109 8.74 -4.97 16.02
CA ILE A 109 7.71 -4.67 17.00
C ILE A 109 8.29 -3.67 18.01
N PRO A 110 7.86 -2.40 18.02
CA PRO A 110 8.31 -1.43 19.01
C PRO A 110 7.69 -1.76 20.38
N PHE A 111 8.49 -1.62 21.44
CA PHE A 111 8.10 -1.84 22.84
C PHE A 111 7.84 -0.52 23.56
#